data_AF-A0A6P6YF32-F1
#
_entry.id   AF-A0A6P6YF32-F1
#
_cell.length_a   1.000
_cell.length_b   1.000
_cell.length_c   1.000
_cell.angle_alpha   90.00
_cell.angle_beta   90.00
_cell.angle_gamma   90.00
#
_symmetry.space_group_name_H-M   'P 1'
#
loop_
_entity.id
_entity.type
_entity.pdbx_description
1 polymer ?
#
loop_
_entity_poly.entity_id
_entity_poly.type
_entity_poly.pdbx_seq_one_letter_code
_entity_poly.pdbx_strand_id
1 'polypeptide(L)'
;MLISFGKTYAITDKQPTMIDCHLMPRLHQIRVLLKQFDNGDDIPLIFNGIWKYLSITYEWYIFCQWCPSDQEIQIHWMMKSEYSRVKPREYRLKMIELIRSKPTYSFQDFPNVEDTKL
;
A
#
# COMPACT_ATOMS: atom_id res chain seq x y z
N MET A 1 -21.08 3.72 -4.35
CA MET A 1 -21.62 3.03 -3.15
C MET A 1 -21.26 1.55 -3.23
N LEU A 2 -20.03 1.15 -2.90
CA LEU A 2 -19.66 -0.26 -2.76
C LEU A 2 -18.47 -0.40 -1.79
N ILE A 3 -18.71 -0.15 -0.51
CA ILE A 3 -17.94 -0.81 0.55
C ILE A 3 -18.97 -1.16 1.63
N SER A 4 -19.43 -2.41 1.62
CA SER A 4 -20.41 -2.91 2.59
C SER A 4 -19.75 -2.96 3.96
N PHE A 5 -20.23 -2.14 4.90
CA PHE A 5 -19.88 -2.23 6.31
C PHE A 5 -20.25 -3.63 6.82
N GLY A 6 -19.25 -4.45 7.16
CA GLY A 6 -19.44 -5.72 7.87
C GLY A 6 -18.84 -6.98 7.25
N LYS A 7 -18.30 -6.94 6.02
CA LYS A 7 -17.71 -8.15 5.38
C LYS A 7 -16.19 -8.16 5.44
N THR A 8 -15.62 -9.34 5.70
CA THR A 8 -14.17 -9.59 5.83
C THR A 8 -13.44 -9.51 4.47
N TYR A 9 -14.17 -9.65 3.36
CA TYR A 9 -13.67 -9.50 2.00
C TYR A 9 -14.64 -8.63 1.19
N ALA A 10 -14.19 -8.03 0.08
CA ALA A 10 -15.01 -7.07 -0.65
C ALA A 10 -16.33 -7.67 -1.16
N ILE A 11 -16.45 -9.01 -1.34
CA ILE A 11 -17.70 -9.64 -1.82
C ILE A 11 -18.09 -10.97 -1.12
N THR A 12 -17.24 -11.77 -0.45
CA THR A 12 -17.71 -13.03 0.19
C THR A 12 -16.85 -13.50 1.37
N ASP A 13 -17.48 -13.91 2.47
CA ASP A 13 -16.91 -14.08 3.82
C ASP A 13 -15.84 -15.17 4.05
N LYS A 14 -15.25 -15.81 3.02
CA LYS A 14 -14.33 -16.94 3.25
C LYS A 14 -13.02 -16.94 2.46
N GLN A 15 -12.96 -16.30 1.30
CA GLN A 15 -11.76 -16.31 0.45
C GLN A 15 -11.66 -15.03 -0.39
N PRO A 16 -10.45 -14.54 -0.69
CA PRO A 16 -10.27 -13.41 -1.59
C PRO A 16 -10.79 -13.74 -2.99
N THR A 17 -11.57 -12.82 -3.54
CA THR A 17 -12.12 -12.91 -4.90
C THR A 17 -11.19 -12.23 -5.92
N MET A 18 -11.48 -12.38 -7.21
CA MET A 18 -10.73 -11.68 -8.26
C MET A 18 -10.74 -10.15 -8.09
N ILE A 19 -11.82 -9.59 -7.51
CA ILE A 19 -11.91 -8.17 -7.20
C ILE A 19 -10.93 -7.80 -6.09
N ASP A 20 -10.78 -8.65 -5.08
CA ASP A 20 -9.79 -8.46 -4.02
C ASP A 20 -8.35 -8.49 -4.58
N CYS A 21 -8.06 -9.43 -5.49
CA CYS A 21 -6.75 -9.50 -6.16
C CYS A 21 -6.40 -8.22 -6.96
N HIS A 22 -7.41 -7.47 -7.43
CA HIS A 22 -7.18 -6.17 -8.07
C HIS A 22 -7.14 -5.02 -7.07
N LEU A 23 -7.90 -5.10 -5.98
CA LEU A 23 -8.03 -4.03 -4.98
C LEU A 23 -6.84 -3.98 -4.02
N MET A 24 -6.40 -5.14 -3.51
CA MET A 24 -5.29 -5.25 -2.56
C MET A 24 -4.01 -4.58 -3.06
N PRO A 25 -3.52 -4.84 -4.30
CA PRO A 25 -2.29 -4.21 -4.78
C PRO A 25 -2.45 -2.70 -4.97
N ARG A 26 -3.63 -2.25 -5.41
CA ARG A 26 -3.91 -0.81 -5.60
C ARG A 26 -3.92 -0.06 -4.27
N LEU A 27 -4.58 -0.61 -3.25
CA LEU A 27 -4.60 0.02 -1.93
C LEU A 27 -3.21 0.08 -1.30
N HIS A 28 -2.43 -1.01 -1.42
CA HIS A 28 -1.05 -1.01 -0.92
C HIS A 28 -0.17 0.00 -1.65
N GLN A 29 -0.28 0.10 -2.99
CA GLN A 29 0.44 1.10 -3.77
C GLN A 29 0.10 2.54 -3.34
N ILE A 30 -1.19 2.84 -3.12
CA ILE A 30 -1.62 4.16 -2.62
C ILE A 30 -0.94 4.47 -1.29
N ARG A 31 -0.93 3.50 -0.36
CA ARG A 31 -0.31 3.64 0.96
C ARG A 31 1.19 3.98 0.86
N VAL A 32 1.93 3.23 0.05
CA VAL A 32 3.38 3.43 -0.16
C VAL A 32 3.66 4.80 -0.80
N LEU A 33 2.81 5.23 -1.73
CA LEU A 33 2.98 6.51 -2.42
C LEU A 33 2.64 7.72 -1.54
N LEU A 34 1.61 7.62 -0.70
CA LEU A 34 1.25 8.70 0.23
C LEU A 34 2.41 9.00 1.17
N LYS A 35 3.02 7.96 1.76
CA LYS A 35 4.22 8.11 2.60
C LYS A 35 5.39 8.79 1.87
N GLN A 36 5.51 8.60 0.56
CA GLN A 36 6.59 9.21 -0.22
C GLN A 36 6.31 10.67 -0.60
N PHE A 37 5.08 10.98 -1.00
CA PHE A 37 4.75 12.23 -1.69
C PHE A 37 4.02 13.24 -0.82
N ASP A 38 3.34 12.80 0.24
CA ASP A 38 2.43 13.61 1.04
C ASP A 38 2.99 13.78 2.46
N ASN A 39 4.13 14.47 2.58
CA ASN A 39 4.82 14.80 3.84
C ASN A 39 5.15 13.63 4.79
N GLY A 40 5.05 12.37 4.33
CA GLY A 40 5.23 11.20 5.19
C GLY A 40 3.94 10.65 5.79
N ASP A 41 2.77 11.17 5.39
CA ASP A 41 1.48 10.75 5.92
C ASP A 41 1.04 9.38 5.35
N ASP A 42 0.26 8.64 6.15
CA ASP A 42 -0.38 7.38 5.77
C ASP A 42 -1.88 7.66 5.46
N ILE A 43 -2.62 6.63 5.05
CA ILE A 43 -4.07 6.72 4.82
C ILE A 43 -4.74 7.25 6.11
N PRO A 44 -5.55 8.33 6.05
CA PRO A 44 -6.16 8.89 7.25
C PRO A 44 -6.91 7.83 8.08
N LEU A 45 -6.68 7.82 9.39
CA LEU A 45 -7.26 6.81 10.31
C LEU A 45 -8.79 6.81 10.33
N ILE A 46 -9.45 7.89 9.88
CA ILE A 46 -10.91 7.95 9.73
C ILE A 46 -11.47 6.86 8.80
N PHE A 47 -10.65 6.31 7.90
CA PHE A 47 -11.04 5.26 6.96
C PHE A 47 -10.90 3.85 7.56
N ASN A 48 -11.56 3.59 8.69
CA ASN A 48 -11.51 2.32 9.43
C ASN A 48 -11.74 1.07 8.56
N GLY A 49 -12.65 1.15 7.57
CA GLY A 49 -12.94 0.04 6.67
C GLY A 49 -11.76 -0.35 5.77
N ILE A 50 -10.97 0.64 5.34
CA ILE A 50 -9.76 0.41 4.53
C ILE A 50 -8.66 -0.21 5.40
N TRP A 51 -8.47 0.31 6.61
CA TRP A 51 -7.50 -0.23 7.57
C TRP A 51 -7.80 -1.69 7.93
N LYS A 52 -9.06 -2.01 8.21
CA LYS A 52 -9.48 -3.40 8.43
C LYS A 52 -9.21 -4.29 7.21
N TYR A 53 -9.51 -3.81 6.01
CA TYR A 53 -9.24 -4.55 4.77
C TYR A 53 -7.73 -4.79 4.54
N LEU A 54 -6.90 -3.78 4.81
CA LEU A 54 -5.44 -3.90 4.73
C LEU A 54 -4.88 -4.86 5.76
N SER A 55 -5.40 -4.89 7.00
CA SER A 55 -5.02 -5.89 8.01
C SER A 55 -5.19 -7.30 7.48
N ILE A 56 -6.36 -7.60 6.94
CA ILE A 56 -6.70 -8.93 6.38
C ILE A 56 -5.82 -9.24 5.16
N THR A 57 -5.53 -8.22 4.34
CA THR A 57 -4.63 -8.35 3.18
C THR A 57 -3.22 -8.74 3.61
N TYR A 58 -2.70 -8.14 4.68
CA TYR A 58 -1.34 -8.38 5.17
C TYR A 58 -1.20 -9.66 6.00
N GLU A 59 -2.31 -10.19 6.52
CA GLU A 59 -2.36 -11.56 7.07
C GLU A 59 -2.32 -12.63 5.96
N TRP A 60 -2.67 -12.27 4.71
CA TRP A 60 -2.71 -13.23 3.61
C TRP A 60 -1.32 -13.49 3.04
N TYR A 61 -0.80 -14.70 3.30
CA TYR A 61 0.57 -15.07 2.93
C TYR A 61 0.88 -14.91 1.44
N ILE A 62 -0.08 -15.16 0.54
CA ILE A 62 0.13 -15.05 -0.91
C ILE A 62 0.42 -13.60 -1.28
N PHE A 63 -0.34 -12.65 -0.72
CA PHE A 63 -0.07 -11.24 -0.96
C PHE A 63 1.33 -10.85 -0.48
N CYS A 64 1.69 -11.21 0.76
CA CYS A 64 2.99 -10.87 1.34
C CYS A 64 4.19 -11.52 0.62
N GLN A 65 3.99 -12.69 0.00
CA GLN A 65 5.03 -13.38 -0.78
C GLN A 65 5.25 -12.74 -2.16
N TRP A 66 4.18 -12.28 -2.82
CA TRP A 66 4.23 -11.76 -4.19
C TRP A 66 4.24 -10.23 -4.27
N CYS A 67 4.02 -9.53 -3.16
CA CYS A 67 4.06 -8.07 -3.13
C CYS A 67 5.50 -7.60 -3.36
N PRO A 68 5.73 -6.68 -4.32
CA PRO A 68 7.03 -6.05 -4.49
C PRO A 68 7.37 -5.18 -3.27
N SER A 69 8.64 -4.83 -3.16
CA SER A 69 9.12 -3.91 -2.13
C SER A 69 8.55 -2.50 -2.33
N ASP A 70 8.50 -1.72 -1.24
CA ASP A 70 8.01 -0.34 -1.27
C ASP A 70 8.81 0.50 -2.30
N GLN A 71 10.12 0.26 -2.40
CA GLN A 71 11.04 0.91 -3.34
C GLN A 71 10.68 0.61 -4.80
N GLU A 72 10.37 -0.64 -5.13
CA GLU A 72 10.00 -1.03 -6.49
C GLU A 72 8.68 -0.38 -6.92
N ILE A 73 7.73 -0.28 -6.00
CA ILE A 73 6.47 0.45 -6.21
C ILE A 73 6.78 1.93 -6.49
N GLN A 74 7.62 2.55 -5.65
CA GLN A 74 8.00 3.95 -5.82
C GLN A 74 8.69 4.21 -7.16
N ILE A 75 9.66 3.37 -7.54
CA ILE A 75 10.35 3.44 -8.83
C ILE A 75 9.36 3.31 -9.98
N HIS A 76 8.44 2.34 -9.93
CA HIS A 76 7.43 2.14 -10.98
C HIS A 76 6.62 3.42 -11.25
N TRP A 77 6.14 4.08 -10.19
CA TRP A 77 5.34 5.29 -10.32
C TRP A 77 6.17 6.51 -10.68
N MET A 78 7.40 6.60 -10.19
CA MET A 78 8.35 7.63 -10.58
C MET A 78 8.68 7.57 -12.09
N MET A 79 8.80 6.37 -12.67
CA MET A 79 9.05 6.21 -14.11
C MET A 79 7.90 6.70 -15.00
N LYS A 80 6.69 6.82 -14.46
CA LYS A 80 5.54 7.36 -15.18
C LYS A 80 5.62 8.89 -15.19
N SER A 81 5.72 9.47 -16.39
CA SER A 81 5.86 10.92 -16.61
C SER A 81 4.78 11.77 -15.94
N GLU A 82 3.58 11.20 -15.74
CA GLU A 82 2.42 11.87 -15.15
C GLU A 82 2.53 12.08 -13.62
N TYR A 83 3.39 11.32 -12.93
CA TYR A 83 3.54 11.37 -11.46
C TYR A 83 4.87 11.97 -11.00
N SER A 84 5.76 12.33 -11.93
CA SER A 84 7.01 12.99 -11.60
C SER A 84 6.79 14.49 -11.38
N ARG A 85 6.45 14.86 -10.14
CA ARG A 85 6.53 16.27 -9.68
C ARG A 85 7.98 16.75 -9.47
N VAL A 86 8.95 15.85 -9.69
CA VAL A 86 10.37 16.02 -9.36
C VAL A 86 11.12 16.55 -10.57
N LYS A 87 11.98 17.56 -10.38
CA LYS A 87 12.82 18.08 -11.47
C LYS A 87 13.72 16.96 -12.04
N PRO A 88 14.04 16.95 -13.35
CA PRO A 88 14.78 15.85 -13.98
C PRO A 88 16.10 15.44 -13.31
N ARG A 89 16.78 16.37 -12.63
CA ARG A 89 18.06 16.11 -11.93
C ARG A 89 17.87 15.41 -10.57
N GLU A 90 16.86 15.81 -9.81
CA GLU A 90 16.53 15.21 -8.50
C GLU A 90 16.00 13.78 -8.67
N TYR A 91 15.26 13.54 -9.77
CA TYR A 91 14.73 12.23 -10.13
C TYR A 91 15.81 11.13 -10.16
N ARG A 92 16.93 11.41 -10.83
CA ARG A 92 18.03 10.44 -10.99
C ARG A 92 18.70 10.12 -9.66
N LEU A 93 18.90 11.12 -8.81
CA LEU A 93 19.50 10.93 -7.48
C LEU A 93 18.58 10.08 -6.60
N LYS A 94 17.28 10.40 -6.58
CA LYS A 94 16.27 9.65 -5.83
C LYS A 94 16.14 8.20 -6.34
N MET A 95 16.18 7.96 -7.65
CA MET A 95 16.22 6.58 -8.17
C MET A 95 17.46 5.81 -7.71
N ILE A 96 18.64 6.43 -7.75
CA ILE A 96 19.89 5.78 -7.30
C ILE A 96 19.80 5.43 -5.81
N GLU A 97 19.23 6.31 -5.00
CA GLU A 97 18.98 6.08 -3.59
C GLU A 97 18.05 4.90 -3.35
N LEU A 98 16.88 4.87 -4.02
CA LEU A 98 15.90 3.79 -3.88
C LEU A 98 16.48 2.43 -4.30
N ILE A 99 17.16 2.36 -5.44
CA ILE A 99 17.79 1.12 -5.94
C ILE A 99 18.87 0.59 -4.98
N ARG A 100 19.58 1.48 -4.29
CA ARG A 100 20.64 1.10 -3.34
C ARG A 100 20.12 0.78 -1.94
N SER A 101 18.94 1.29 -1.60
CA SER A 101 18.35 1.08 -0.27
C SER A 101 17.93 -0.38 -0.08
N LYS A 102 17.95 -0.84 1.18
CA LYS A 102 17.48 -2.18 1.54
C LYS A 102 15.96 -2.26 1.28
N PRO A 103 15.45 -3.34 0.65
CA PRO A 103 14.02 -3.48 0.41
C PRO A 103 13.24 -3.45 1.73
N THR A 104 12.21 -2.63 1.78
CA THR A 104 11.28 -2.50 2.90
C THR A 104 9.87 -2.86 2.47
N TYR A 105 9.07 -3.30 3.42
CA TYR A 105 7.69 -3.68 3.18
C TYR A 105 6.80 -3.02 4.22
N SER A 106 5.97 -2.06 3.78
CA SER A 106 5.13 -1.25 4.67
C SER A 106 4.09 -2.05 5.47
N PHE A 107 3.92 -3.33 5.19
CA PHE A 107 3.06 -4.24 5.95
C PHE A 107 3.76 -4.96 7.11
N GLN A 108 5.08 -4.91 7.21
CA GLN A 108 5.81 -5.47 8.35
C GLN A 108 5.71 -4.58 9.61
N ASP A 109 5.51 -3.27 9.42
CA ASP A 109 5.30 -2.30 10.49
C ASP A 109 3.80 -2.05 10.75
N PHE A 110 2.91 -2.95 10.31
CA PHE A 110 1.48 -2.74 10.45
C PHE A 110 1.09 -2.84 11.94
N PRO A 111 0.53 -1.79 12.54
CA PRO A 111 0.12 -1.85 13.94
C PRO A 111 -0.94 -2.92 14.11
N ASN A 112 -0.82 -3.76 15.15
CA ASN A 112 -1.88 -4.68 15.52
C ASN A 112 -3.16 -3.87 15.73
N VAL A 113 -4.20 -4.18 14.96
CA VAL A 113 -5.49 -3.47 15.04
C VAL A 113 -6.11 -3.62 16.43
N GLU A 114 -5.72 -4.64 17.21
CA GLU A 114 -6.12 -4.84 18.61
C GLU A 114 -5.57 -3.78 19.58
N ASP A 115 -4.43 -3.14 19.27
CA ASP A 115 -3.83 -2.10 20.13
C ASP A 115 -4.47 -0.72 19.91
N THR A 116 -5.26 -0.58 18.84
CA THR A 116 -5.95 0.67 18.53
C THR A 116 -7.37 0.61 19.11
N LYS A 117 -7.47 0.83 20.43
CA LYS A 117 -8.75 1.12 21.08
C LYS A 117 -9.43 2.29 20.36
N LEU A 118 -10.43 1.97 19.53
CA LEU A 118 -11.55 2.85 19.20
C LEU A 118 -12.63 2.66 20.25
#